data_AF-A0A3A5TTQ0-F1
#
_entry.id   AF-A0A3A5TTQ0-F1
#
_cell.length_a   1.000
_cell.length_b   1.000
_cell.length_c   1.000
_cell.angle_alpha   90.00
_cell.angle_beta   90.00
_cell.angle_gamma   90.00
#
_symmetry.space_group_name_H-M   'P 1'
#
loop_
_entity.id
_entity.type
_entity.pdbx_description
1 polymer ?
#
loop_
_entity_poly.entity_id
_entity_poly.type
_entity_poly.pdbx_seq_one_letter_code
_entity_poly.pdbx_strand_id
1 'polypeptide(L)'
;MKTLKRRILKPLLIACLGLTVATITFALTTTPSRPGRPSAFDIEADFCKLRFKKPLSDGGLPILFYIIEYRSLKTGRWQLERRVKPQYPMDNTMQSDVDNRVGTDPVVFRVSAQNSNGRGMNSEVSNSITFRNPF
;
A
#
# COMPACT_ATOMS: atom_id res chain seq x y z
N MET A 1 -48.78 -30.06 -9.19
CA MET A 1 -47.31 -30.01 -9.44
C MET A 1 -46.72 -28.64 -9.79
N LYS A 2 -47.47 -27.51 -9.79
CA LYS A 2 -46.93 -26.18 -10.18
C LYS A 2 -46.27 -25.38 -9.03
N THR A 3 -46.39 -25.85 -7.79
CA THR A 3 -46.02 -25.11 -6.57
C THR A 3 -44.60 -25.39 -6.06
N LEU A 4 -44.00 -26.54 -6.39
CA LEU A 4 -42.67 -26.93 -5.92
C LEU A 4 -41.53 -26.14 -6.61
N LYS A 5 -41.67 -25.87 -7.92
CA LYS A 5 -40.70 -25.04 -8.68
C LYS A 5 -40.54 -23.64 -8.10
N ARG A 6 -41.64 -22.98 -7.68
CA ARG A 6 -41.58 -21.60 -7.13
C ARG A 6 -40.87 -21.48 -5.78
N ARG A 7 -40.87 -22.53 -4.94
CA ARG A 7 -40.23 -22.52 -3.61
C ARG A 7 -38.72 -22.70 -3.66
N ILE A 8 -38.20 -23.43 -4.66
CA ILE A 8 -36.77 -23.67 -4.84
C ILE A 8 -36.15 -22.61 -5.77
N LEU A 9 -36.88 -22.17 -6.79
CA LEU A 9 -36.37 -21.22 -7.78
C LEU A 9 -36.09 -19.83 -7.19
N LYS A 10 -36.90 -19.36 -6.22
CA LYS A 10 -36.67 -18.06 -5.56
C LYS A 10 -35.37 -17.98 -4.76
N PRO A 11 -35.06 -18.90 -3.82
CA PRO A 11 -33.79 -18.88 -3.11
C PRO A 11 -32.60 -19.15 -4.04
N LEU A 12 -32.77 -20.00 -5.07
CA LEU A 12 -31.72 -20.24 -6.07
C LEU A 12 -31.42 -18.98 -6.90
N LEU A 13 -32.43 -18.22 -7.29
CA LEU A 13 -32.27 -16.94 -7.99
C LEU A 13 -31.59 -15.89 -7.12
N ILE A 14 -31.93 -15.80 -5.83
CA ILE A 14 -31.27 -14.89 -4.89
C ILE A 14 -29.80 -15.27 -4.69
N ALA A 15 -29.50 -16.57 -4.58
CA ALA A 15 -28.13 -17.06 -4.50
C ALA A 15 -27.33 -16.80 -5.79
N CYS A 16 -27.93 -17.04 -6.96
CA CYS A 16 -27.31 -16.70 -8.25
C CYS A 16 -27.07 -15.20 -8.41
N LEU A 17 -28.04 -14.36 -8.06
CA LEU A 17 -27.88 -12.90 -8.09
C LEU A 17 -26.73 -12.47 -7.16
N GLY A 18 -26.70 -12.95 -5.91
CA GLY A 18 -25.61 -12.66 -4.98
C GLY A 18 -24.24 -13.12 -5.50
N LEU A 19 -24.16 -14.30 -6.10
CA LEU A 19 -22.93 -14.82 -6.68
C LEU A 19 -22.49 -14.01 -7.91
N THR A 20 -23.41 -13.65 -8.80
CA THR A 20 -23.10 -12.82 -9.97
C THR A 20 -22.67 -11.41 -9.59
N VAL A 21 -23.27 -10.83 -8.55
CA VAL A 21 -22.84 -9.53 -8.03
C VAL A 21 -21.43 -9.64 -7.44
N ALA A 22 -21.15 -10.67 -6.64
CA ALA A 22 -19.82 -10.89 -6.08
C ALA A 22 -18.73 -11.12 -7.15
N THR A 23 -19.02 -11.88 -8.21
CA THR A 23 -18.07 -12.12 -9.30
C THR A 23 -17.84 -10.87 -10.14
N ILE A 24 -18.88 -10.07 -10.43
CA ILE A 24 -18.74 -8.78 -11.12
C ILE A 24 -17.94 -7.80 -10.26
N THR A 25 -18.24 -7.68 -8.96
CA THR A 25 -17.48 -6.81 -8.05
C THR A 25 -16.01 -7.21 -8.02
N PHE A 26 -15.70 -8.50 -7.89
CA PHE A 26 -14.31 -8.97 -7.91
C PHE A 26 -13.60 -8.65 -9.23
N ALA A 27 -14.28 -8.85 -10.37
CA ALA A 27 -13.74 -8.53 -11.70
C ALA A 27 -13.47 -7.03 -11.92
N LEU A 28 -14.09 -6.14 -11.14
CA LEU A 28 -13.90 -4.68 -11.22
C LEU A 28 -12.84 -4.15 -10.26
N THR A 29 -12.34 -4.99 -9.35
CA THR A 29 -11.28 -4.58 -8.43
C THR A 29 -9.92 -4.57 -9.13
N THR A 30 -9.06 -3.65 -8.72
CA THR A 30 -7.71 -3.47 -9.28
C THR A 30 -6.67 -3.37 -8.16
N THR A 31 -5.41 -3.18 -8.52
CA THR A 31 -4.37 -2.86 -7.54
C THR A 31 -4.51 -1.42 -7.04
N PRO A 32 -3.93 -1.06 -5.88
CA PRO A 32 -4.01 0.30 -5.38
C PRO A 32 -3.34 1.31 -6.31
N SER A 33 -3.81 2.56 -6.30
CA SER A 33 -3.09 3.65 -6.97
C SER A 33 -1.76 3.95 -6.25
N ARG A 34 -0.89 4.77 -6.85
CA ARG A 34 0.38 5.15 -6.19
C ARG A 34 0.12 5.92 -4.89
N PRO A 35 0.87 5.66 -3.80
CA PRO A 35 0.90 6.54 -2.63
C PRO A 35 1.49 7.92 -2.95
N GLY A 36 1.35 8.85 -2.02
CA GLY A 36 2.02 10.15 -2.08
C GLY A 36 3.54 10.04 -1.96
N ARG A 37 4.26 11.07 -2.43
CA ARG A 37 5.72 11.17 -2.29
C ARG A 37 6.13 11.08 -0.81
N PRO A 38 7.02 10.15 -0.42
CA PRO A 38 7.49 10.07 0.95
C PRO A 38 8.41 11.23 1.29
N SER A 39 8.30 11.70 2.53
CA SER A 39 9.12 12.75 3.15
C SER A 39 9.71 12.22 4.44
N ALA A 40 11.01 12.45 4.67
CA ALA A 40 11.66 12.10 5.93
C ALA A 40 11.56 13.26 6.92
N PHE A 41 11.47 12.91 8.20
CA PHE A 41 11.54 13.79 9.35
C PHE A 41 12.16 13.01 10.51
N ASP A 42 12.57 13.70 11.58
CA ASP A 42 13.20 13.06 12.76
C ASP A 42 14.39 12.16 12.32
N ILE A 43 15.35 12.78 11.63
CA ILE A 43 16.49 12.11 11.00
C ILE A 43 17.63 12.06 12.00
N GLU A 44 18.03 10.85 12.35
CA GLU A 44 19.15 10.55 13.24
C GLU A 44 20.25 9.78 12.48
N ALA A 45 21.34 9.44 13.16
CA ALA A 45 22.42 8.64 12.58
C ALA A 45 21.96 7.21 12.20
N ASP A 46 21.06 6.62 12.98
CA ASP A 46 20.71 5.20 12.85
C ASP A 46 19.30 4.97 12.28
N PHE A 47 18.46 6.01 12.22
CA PHE A 47 17.09 5.89 11.72
C PHE A 47 16.55 7.23 11.20
N CYS A 48 15.42 7.18 10.51
CA CYS A 48 14.56 8.33 10.34
C CYS A 48 13.09 7.91 10.29
N LYS A 49 12.19 8.88 10.36
CA LYS A 49 10.76 8.65 10.16
C LYS A 49 10.35 9.07 8.77
N LEU A 50 9.63 8.20 8.06
CA LEU A 50 8.99 8.52 6.79
C LEU A 50 7.52 8.83 6.99
N ARG A 51 7.04 9.87 6.30
CA ARG A 51 5.63 10.23 6.18
C ARG A 51 5.22 10.29 4.73
N PHE A 52 4.08 9.70 4.40
CA PHE A 52 3.48 9.71 3.06
C PHE A 52 1.96 9.67 3.11
N LYS A 53 1.30 10.14 2.05
CA LYS A 53 -0.16 10.04 1.91
C LYS A 53 -0.55 8.65 1.40
N LYS A 54 -1.72 8.16 1.82
CA LYS A 54 -2.32 6.96 1.24
C LYS A 54 -2.64 7.16 -0.25
N PRO A 55 -2.75 6.07 -1.03
CA PRO A 55 -3.33 6.08 -2.37
C PRO A 55 -4.70 6.76 -2.39
N LEU A 56 -5.01 7.47 -3.48
CA LEU A 56 -6.36 8.01 -3.70
C LEU A 56 -7.41 6.91 -3.86
N SER A 57 -7.00 5.76 -4.42
CA SER A 57 -7.84 4.57 -4.55
C SER A 57 -7.06 3.34 -4.07
N ASP A 58 -7.72 2.47 -3.32
CA ASP A 58 -7.23 1.15 -2.94
C ASP A 58 -7.56 0.08 -3.99
N GLY A 59 -8.17 0.46 -5.11
CA GLY A 59 -8.59 -0.47 -6.16
C GLY A 59 -9.85 -1.26 -5.82
N GLY A 60 -10.61 -0.84 -4.81
CA GLY A 60 -11.85 -1.50 -4.38
C GLY A 60 -11.63 -2.68 -3.43
N LEU A 61 -10.39 -2.92 -3.00
CA LEU A 61 -10.03 -3.91 -1.98
C LEU A 61 -9.10 -3.29 -0.94
N PRO A 62 -9.24 -3.67 0.34
CA PRO A 62 -8.48 -3.05 1.42
C PRO A 62 -6.96 -3.22 1.22
N ILE A 63 -6.21 -2.16 1.50
CA ILE A 63 -4.75 -2.20 1.53
C ILE A 63 -4.31 -3.12 2.67
N LEU A 64 -3.53 -4.15 2.34
CA LEU A 64 -2.98 -5.10 3.29
C LEU A 64 -1.71 -4.55 3.96
N PHE A 65 -0.84 -3.93 3.15
CA PHE A 65 0.37 -3.26 3.62
C PHE A 65 0.93 -2.28 2.58
N TYR A 66 1.78 -1.39 3.07
CA TYR A 66 2.66 -0.54 2.28
C TYR A 66 4.05 -1.18 2.22
N ILE A 67 4.70 -1.08 1.07
CA ILE A 67 6.08 -1.54 0.85
C ILE A 67 6.93 -0.29 0.71
N ILE A 68 7.87 -0.12 1.63
CA ILE A 68 8.87 0.95 1.61
C ILE A 68 10.15 0.35 1.02
N GLU A 69 10.64 0.98 -0.03
CA GLU A 69 11.92 0.62 -0.67
C GLU A 69 12.86 1.81 -0.60
N TYR A 70 14.15 1.52 -0.49
CA TYR A 70 15.22 2.51 -0.50
C TYR A 70 16.20 2.22 -1.64
N ARG A 71 16.91 3.25 -2.07
CA ARG A 71 18.01 3.14 -3.03
C ARG A 71 19.13 4.06 -2.61
N SER A 72 20.28 3.48 -2.25
CA SER A 72 21.52 4.25 -2.09
C SER A 72 21.88 4.91 -3.42
N LEU A 73 22.20 6.20 -3.39
CA LEU A 73 22.63 6.93 -4.58
C LEU A 73 24.03 6.50 -5.07
N LYS A 74 24.78 5.76 -4.24
CA LYS A 74 26.08 5.19 -4.59
C LYS A 74 25.96 3.84 -5.29
N THR A 75 25.09 2.94 -4.80
CA THR A 75 24.94 1.57 -5.37
C THR A 75 23.83 1.44 -6.40
N GLY A 76 22.86 2.36 -6.39
CA GLY A 76 21.84 2.50 -7.45
C GLY A 76 20.75 1.44 -7.50
N ARG A 77 20.71 0.47 -6.57
CA ARG A 77 19.69 -0.60 -6.56
C ARG A 77 18.59 -0.33 -5.53
N TRP A 78 17.34 -0.57 -5.92
CA TRP A 78 16.20 -0.56 -5.01
C TRP A 78 16.20 -1.82 -4.14
N GLN A 79 16.05 -1.64 -2.83
CA GLN A 79 16.02 -2.69 -1.82
C GLN A 79 14.79 -2.50 -0.93
N LEU A 80 14.25 -3.60 -0.42
CA LEU A 80 13.16 -3.57 0.55
C LEU A 80 13.68 -3.06 1.88
N GLU A 81 13.03 -2.03 2.43
CA GLU A 81 13.27 -1.59 3.80
C GLU A 81 12.28 -2.26 4.75
N ARG A 82 10.98 -2.01 4.54
CA ARG A 82 9.93 -2.45 5.47
C ARG A 82 8.60 -2.68 4.76
N ARG A 83 7.79 -3.60 5.32
CA ARG A 83 6.35 -3.68 5.05
C ARG A 83 5.58 -3.16 6.25
N VAL A 84 4.62 -2.27 6.04
CA VAL A 84 3.89 -1.56 7.09
C VAL A 84 2.40 -1.75 6.91
N LYS A 85 1.69 -2.26 7.93
CA LYS A 85 0.23 -2.35 7.91
C LYS A 85 -0.40 -0.96 8.03
N PRO A 86 -1.62 -0.72 7.51
CA PRO A 86 -2.35 0.52 7.78
C PRO A 86 -2.50 0.74 9.30
N GLN A 87 -2.09 1.91 9.80
CA GLN A 87 -2.09 2.25 11.24
C GLN A 87 -3.28 3.12 11.64
N TYR A 88 -3.66 4.06 10.77
CA TYR A 88 -4.66 5.09 11.07
C TYR A 88 -5.79 5.03 10.03
N PRO A 89 -6.91 4.33 10.27
CA PRO A 89 -7.96 4.17 9.27
C PRO A 89 -8.53 5.50 8.77
N MET A 90 -8.68 6.47 9.68
CA MET A 90 -9.30 7.78 9.41
C MET A 90 -8.33 8.86 8.95
N ASP A 91 -7.01 8.68 9.12
CA ASP A 91 -6.01 9.63 8.62
C ASP A 91 -5.64 9.27 7.17
N ASN A 92 -5.47 10.26 6.31
CA ASN A 92 -4.92 10.05 4.97
C ASN A 92 -3.38 9.93 4.96
N THR A 93 -2.76 9.99 6.13
CA THR A 93 -1.31 9.98 6.32
C THR A 93 -0.87 8.67 6.95
N MET A 94 0.25 8.15 6.45
CA MET A 94 0.96 7.02 7.03
C MET A 94 2.33 7.47 7.52
N GLN A 95 2.80 6.83 8.59
CA GLN A 95 4.14 7.03 9.12
C GLN A 95 4.82 5.70 9.40
N SER A 96 6.15 5.66 9.28
CA SER A 96 6.96 4.50 9.62
C SER A 96 8.38 4.91 9.93
N ASP A 97 8.96 4.29 10.95
CA ASP A 97 10.40 4.31 11.18
C ASP A 97 11.10 3.47 10.09
N VAL A 98 12.25 3.95 9.63
CA VAL A 98 13.16 3.23 8.73
C VAL A 98 14.57 3.27 9.29
N ASP A 99 15.28 2.17 9.13
CA ASP A 99 16.62 2.03 9.70
C ASP A 99 17.65 2.57 8.70
N ASN A 100 18.78 3.05 9.21
CA ASN A 100 19.90 3.40 8.35
C ASN A 100 20.55 2.14 7.78
N ARG A 101 20.35 1.90 6.47
CA ARG A 101 20.96 0.77 5.73
C ARG A 101 22.18 1.16 4.89
N VAL A 102 22.58 2.42 4.93
CA VAL A 102 23.52 3.01 3.96
C VAL A 102 24.66 3.79 4.64
N GLY A 103 24.69 3.83 5.97
CA GLY A 103 25.64 4.65 6.72
C GLY A 103 25.47 6.12 6.38
N THR A 104 26.54 6.76 5.92
CA THR A 104 26.54 8.17 5.52
C THR A 104 26.22 8.39 4.04
N ASP A 105 26.07 7.32 3.25
CA ASP A 105 25.78 7.45 1.82
C ASP A 105 24.36 8.01 1.63
N PRO A 106 24.14 8.99 0.74
CA PRO A 106 22.81 9.52 0.48
C PRO A 106 21.85 8.44 -0.07
N VAL A 107 20.61 8.47 0.40
CA VAL A 107 19.56 7.52 0.03
C VAL A 107 18.29 8.24 -0.43
N VAL A 108 17.51 7.58 -1.27
CA VAL A 108 16.16 7.98 -1.61
C VAL A 108 15.18 6.84 -1.36
N PHE A 109 13.93 7.18 -1.05
CA PHE A 109 12.87 6.23 -0.76
C PHE A 109 11.73 6.32 -1.76
N ARG A 110 11.01 5.22 -1.95
CA ARG A 110 9.70 5.18 -2.61
C ARG A 110 8.79 4.23 -1.88
N VAL A 111 7.48 4.43 -2.04
CA VAL A 111 6.46 3.61 -1.38
C VAL A 111 5.49 3.08 -2.42
N SER A 112 4.99 1.87 -2.21
CA SER A 112 3.84 1.33 -2.93
C SER A 112 2.85 0.71 -1.97
N ALA A 113 1.59 0.61 -2.36
CA ALA A 113 0.56 -0.08 -1.59
C ALA A 113 0.24 -1.42 -2.24
N GLN A 114 -0.15 -2.40 -1.42
CA GLN A 114 -0.55 -3.72 -1.88
C GLN A 114 -1.89 -4.12 -1.27
N ASN A 115 -2.81 -4.58 -2.12
CA ASN A 115 -4.03 -5.26 -1.72
C ASN A 115 -3.98 -6.73 -2.21
N SER A 116 -5.09 -7.46 -2.16
CA SER A 116 -5.14 -8.85 -2.62
C SER A 116 -5.03 -9.02 -4.15
N ASN A 117 -5.25 -7.99 -4.94
CA ASN A 117 -4.94 -7.99 -6.38
C ASN A 117 -3.44 -7.79 -6.65
N GLY A 118 -2.67 -7.38 -5.64
CA GLY A 118 -1.22 -7.24 -5.70
C GLY A 118 -0.75 -5.81 -5.48
N ARG A 119 0.50 -5.58 -5.91
CA ARG A 119 1.22 -4.34 -5.68
C ARG A 119 0.82 -3.28 -6.71
N GLY A 120 0.46 -2.10 -6.21
CA GLY A 120 0.20 -0.91 -7.02
C GLY A 120 1.48 -0.22 -7.50
N MET A 121 1.30 0.88 -8.24
CA MET A 121 2.42 1.70 -8.69
C MET A 121 3.23 2.28 -7.52
N ASN A 122 4.53 2.49 -7.76
CA ASN A 122 5.38 3.22 -6.83
C ASN A 122 5.00 4.71 -6.81
N SER A 123 5.19 5.32 -5.64
CA SER A 123 5.18 6.77 -5.47
C SER A 123 6.28 7.44 -6.29
N GLU A 124 6.21 8.76 -6.37
CA GLU A 124 7.41 9.55 -6.67
C GLU A 124 8.50 9.26 -5.64
N VAL A 125 9.76 9.38 -6.06
CA VAL A 125 10.94 9.17 -5.22
C VAL A 125 11.10 10.35 -4.26
N SER A 126 11.44 10.13 -3.00
CA SER A 126 11.71 11.19 -2.01
C SER A 126 12.80 12.16 -2.46
N ASN A 127 12.98 13.25 -1.70
CA ASN A 127 14.25 13.97 -1.73
C ASN A 127 15.37 13.07 -1.19
N SER A 128 16.62 13.39 -1.54
CA SER A 128 17.79 12.71 -0.99
C SER A 128 17.91 12.95 0.51
N ILE A 129 18.21 11.89 1.26
CA ILE A 129 18.35 11.89 2.70
C ILE A 129 19.74 11.35 3.05
N THR A 130 20.39 12.00 4.00
CA THR A 130 21.63 11.52 4.61
C THR A 130 21.38 11.40 6.10
N PHE A 131 21.58 10.19 6.63
CA PHE A 131 21.50 9.93 8.06
C PHE A 131 22.71 10.56 8.74
N ARG A 132 22.45 11.40 9.74
CA ARG A 132 23.47 12.09 10.53
C ARG A 132 22.86 12.50 11.86
N ASN A 133 23.68 12.54 12.90
CA ASN A 133 23.28 13.18 14.14
C ASN A 133 23.11 14.69 13.87
N PRO A 134 21.94 15.29 14.16
CA PRO A 134 21.75 16.73 14.05
C PRO A 134 22.52 17.53 15.12
N PHE A 135 23.07 16.87 16.15
CA PHE A 135 23.82 17.46 17.26
C PHE A 135 25.28 17.00 17.32
#